data_AF-A0A8T9BSZ7-F1
#
_entry.id   AF-A0A8T9BSZ7-F1
#
_cell.length_a   1.000
_cell.length_b   1.000
_cell.length_c   1.000
_cell.angle_alpha   90.00
_cell.angle_beta   90.00
_cell.angle_gamma   90.00
#
_symmetry.space_group_name_H-M   'P 1'
#
loop_
_entity.id
_entity.type
_entity.pdbx_description
1 polymer ?
#
loop_
_entity_poly.entity_id
_entity_poly.type
_entity_poly.pdbx_seq_one_letter_code
_entity_poly.pdbx_strand_id
1 'polypeptide(L)'
;MNENGGKNSYHTLKGQLLLKPAPVLPPAPSAPSKDIAHAISSLSIHPSLEVALHILNDDLPSAHFLVRKMQAAPRYEAMMLHGILHRIEGDYENTRAWYRDVKDSEVFNLAWPTLDEAMDFVRKVEILRKEKQGDLEQLQHTSKREIAAVIDFCEKQFGTQAVEDASGIWIQDEKSSDQGNQMTLGEGWRQF
;
A
#
# COMPACT_ATOMS: atom_id res chain seq x y z
N MET A 1 -29.06 19.86 19.42
CA MET A 1 -29.36 18.73 18.51
C MET A 1 -28.80 19.08 17.15
N ASN A 2 -27.73 18.37 16.76
CA ASN A 2 -27.31 18.02 15.39
C ASN A 2 -25.83 17.62 15.43
N GLU A 3 -25.53 16.48 16.04
CA GLU A 3 -24.28 15.76 15.79
C GLU A 3 -24.60 14.63 14.82
N ASN A 4 -24.61 14.95 13.53
CA ASN A 4 -24.56 13.95 12.48
C ASN A 4 -23.27 14.19 11.69
N GLY A 5 -22.14 14.09 12.39
CA GLY A 5 -20.85 13.85 11.76
C GLY A 5 -20.91 12.43 11.20
N GLY A 6 -21.38 12.30 9.96
CA GLY A 6 -21.47 11.00 9.30
C GLY A 6 -20.11 10.32 9.37
N LYS A 7 -20.00 9.24 10.16
CA LYS A 7 -18.80 8.41 10.15
C LYS A 7 -18.56 8.00 8.71
N ASN A 8 -17.44 8.41 8.14
CA ASN A 8 -17.08 8.04 6.78
C ASN A 8 -17.00 6.51 6.74
N SER A 9 -17.89 5.87 5.98
CA SER A 9 -17.86 4.43 5.81
C SER A 9 -16.67 4.02 4.94
N TYR A 10 -16.24 2.77 5.06
CA TYR A 10 -15.22 2.19 4.18
C TYR A 10 -15.52 2.44 2.69
N HIS A 11 -16.76 2.16 2.26
CA HIS A 11 -17.17 2.33 0.86
C HIS A 11 -17.15 3.80 0.41
N THR A 12 -17.51 4.73 1.30
CA THR A 12 -17.43 6.17 1.03
C THR A 12 -15.99 6.61 0.82
N LEU A 13 -15.07 6.20 1.71
CA LEU A 13 -13.65 6.54 1.59
C LEU A 13 -13.01 5.90 0.36
N LYS A 14 -13.24 4.60 0.12
CA LYS A 14 -12.76 3.90 -1.10
C LYS A 14 -13.22 4.64 -2.36
N GLY A 15 -14.52 4.96 -2.44
CA GLY A 15 -15.09 5.66 -3.58
C GLY A 15 -14.45 7.02 -3.82
N GLN A 16 -14.28 7.83 -2.77
CA GLN A 16 -13.62 9.14 -2.86
C GLN A 16 -12.16 9.02 -3.30
N LEU A 17 -11.40 8.09 -2.70
CA LEU A 17 -9.98 7.90 -2.97
C LEU A 17 -9.72 7.41 -4.40
N LEU A 18 -10.59 6.54 -4.93
CA LEU A 18 -10.49 6.05 -6.31
C LEU A 18 -10.82 7.11 -7.38
N LEU A 19 -11.37 8.27 -7.02
CA LEU A 19 -11.54 9.38 -7.97
C LEU A 19 -10.22 10.10 -8.27
N LYS A 20 -9.23 10.01 -7.37
CA LYS A 20 -7.90 10.57 -7.60
C LYS A 20 -7.13 9.70 -8.61
N PRO A 21 -6.20 10.29 -9.40
CA PRO A 21 -5.20 9.52 -10.11
C PRO A 21 -4.43 8.63 -9.13
N ALA A 22 -4.19 7.36 -9.48
CA ALA A 22 -3.46 6.47 -8.59
C ALA A 22 -1.98 6.89 -8.48
N PRO A 23 -1.35 6.69 -7.32
CA PRO A 23 0.04 7.06 -7.12
C PRO A 23 0.95 6.22 -8.02
N VAL A 24 1.95 6.89 -8.60
CA VAL A 24 3.00 6.29 -9.46
C VAL A 24 4.37 6.77 -9.03
N LEU A 25 4.48 8.05 -8.68
CA LEU A 25 5.70 8.71 -8.26
C LEU A 25 5.57 9.14 -6.79
N PRO A 26 6.68 9.44 -6.11
CA PRO A 26 6.64 9.91 -4.73
C PRO A 26 5.76 11.16 -4.62
N PRO A 27 4.79 11.20 -3.69
CA PRO A 27 3.94 12.35 -3.51
C PRO A 27 4.71 13.51 -2.86
N ALA A 28 4.21 14.73 -3.03
CA ALA A 28 4.70 15.86 -2.24
C ALA A 28 4.37 15.63 -0.74
N PRO A 29 5.18 16.13 0.21
CA PRO A 29 4.93 15.93 1.64
C PRO A 29 3.56 16.41 2.14
N SER A 30 2.93 17.35 1.44
CA SER A 30 1.60 17.89 1.74
C SER A 30 0.46 17.22 0.98
N ALA A 31 0.74 16.25 0.12
CA ALA A 31 -0.27 15.53 -0.65
C ALA A 31 -1.27 14.73 0.21
N PRO A 32 -0.85 14.04 1.30
CA PRO A 32 -1.81 13.28 2.08
C PRO A 32 -2.75 14.16 2.87
N SER A 33 -4.05 13.84 2.81
CA SER A 33 -5.06 14.47 3.65
C SER A 33 -5.04 13.86 5.05
N LYS A 34 -4.77 14.69 6.06
CA LYS A 34 -4.73 14.26 7.47
C LYS A 34 -6.10 13.83 7.99
N ASP A 35 -7.16 14.51 7.56
CA ASP A 35 -8.53 14.15 7.96
C ASP A 35 -8.95 12.80 7.37
N ILE A 36 -8.57 12.54 6.11
CA ILE A 36 -8.80 11.24 5.49
C ILE A 36 -7.94 10.16 6.17
N ALA A 37 -6.67 10.43 6.48
CA ALA A 37 -5.82 9.48 7.18
C ALA A 37 -6.42 9.08 8.54
N HIS A 38 -6.89 10.05 9.33
CA HIS A 38 -7.58 9.78 10.59
C HIS A 38 -8.87 8.97 10.38
N ALA A 39 -9.66 9.30 9.35
CA ALA A 39 -10.88 8.57 9.02
C ALA A 39 -10.59 7.12 8.62
N ILE A 40 -9.52 6.87 7.86
CA ILE A 40 -9.07 5.52 7.47
C ILE A 40 -8.74 4.70 8.73
N SER A 41 -7.88 5.20 9.61
CA SER A 41 -7.50 4.46 10.83
C SER A 41 -8.67 4.24 11.79
N SER A 42 -9.67 5.14 11.77
CA SER A 42 -10.89 4.99 12.57
C SER A 42 -11.81 3.87 12.06
N LEU A 43 -11.60 3.33 10.85
CA LEU A 43 -12.40 2.22 10.32
C LEU A 43 -12.13 0.91 11.06
N SER A 44 -10.92 0.73 11.62
CA SER A 44 -10.49 -0.51 12.27
C SER A 44 -10.71 -1.76 11.40
N ILE A 45 -10.50 -1.67 10.09
CA ILE A 45 -10.69 -2.78 9.13
C ILE A 45 -9.44 -3.67 9.06
N HIS A 46 -9.48 -4.72 8.23
CA HIS A 46 -8.29 -5.55 7.97
C HIS A 46 -7.09 -4.66 7.58
N PRO A 47 -5.92 -4.79 8.23
CA PRO A 47 -4.77 -3.91 8.01
C PRO A 47 -4.32 -3.78 6.54
N SER A 48 -4.42 -4.84 5.74
CA SER A 48 -4.11 -4.75 4.29
C SER A 48 -5.06 -3.84 3.52
N LEU A 49 -6.35 -3.77 3.89
CA LEU A 49 -7.29 -2.80 3.33
C LEU A 49 -6.95 -1.38 3.80
N GLU A 50 -6.60 -1.22 5.08
CA GLU A 50 -6.18 0.07 5.64
C GLU A 50 -4.94 0.61 4.90
N VAL A 51 -3.93 -0.23 4.68
CA VAL A 51 -2.73 0.08 3.88
C VAL A 51 -3.11 0.58 2.50
N ALA A 52 -3.97 -0.13 1.78
CA ALA A 52 -4.35 0.24 0.42
C ALA A 52 -5.05 1.61 0.38
N LEU A 53 -5.88 1.92 1.39
CA LEU A 53 -6.52 3.24 1.51
C LEU A 53 -5.48 4.34 1.82
N HIS A 54 -4.50 4.08 2.70
CA HIS A 54 -3.41 5.04 2.95
C HIS A 54 -2.57 5.28 1.69
N ILE A 55 -2.26 4.24 0.90
CA ILE A 55 -1.58 4.39 -0.39
C ILE A 55 -2.38 5.30 -1.33
N LEU A 56 -3.69 5.08 -1.49
CA LEU A 56 -4.54 5.95 -2.32
C LEU A 56 -4.68 7.38 -1.77
N ASN A 57 -4.49 7.56 -0.46
CA ASN A 57 -4.44 8.87 0.18
C ASN A 57 -3.05 9.52 0.08
N ASP A 58 -2.08 8.92 -0.60
CA ASP A 58 -0.67 9.38 -0.65
C ASP A 58 0.02 9.38 0.74
N ASP A 59 -0.53 8.67 1.72
CA ASP A 59 -0.03 8.58 3.09
C ASP A 59 0.89 7.36 3.26
N LEU A 60 2.02 7.43 2.56
CA LEU A 60 3.01 6.35 2.52
C LEU A 60 3.58 5.98 3.89
N PRO A 61 3.86 6.93 4.82
CA PRO A 61 4.36 6.58 6.16
C PRO A 61 3.41 5.67 6.95
N SER A 62 2.10 5.94 6.95
CA SER A 62 1.10 5.09 7.60
C SER A 62 1.00 3.72 6.94
N ALA A 63 1.01 3.69 5.60
CA ALA A 63 1.03 2.44 4.84
C ALA A 63 2.27 1.58 5.18
N HIS A 64 3.47 2.18 5.16
CA HIS A 64 4.73 1.52 5.47
C HIS A 64 4.74 0.95 6.90
N PHE A 65 4.23 1.73 7.87
CA PHE A 65 4.13 1.30 9.27
C PHE A 65 3.25 0.05 9.47
N LEU A 66 2.23 -0.13 8.64
CA LEU A 66 1.34 -1.29 8.71
C LEU A 66 1.93 -2.50 7.96
N VAL A 67 2.41 -2.33 6.72
CA VAL A 67 2.95 -3.47 5.94
C VAL A 67 4.20 -4.07 6.57
N ARG A 68 5.03 -3.29 7.28
CA ARG A 68 6.18 -3.83 8.03
C ARG A 68 5.79 -4.85 9.11
N LYS A 69 4.52 -4.94 9.48
CA LYS A 69 4.00 -5.93 10.43
C LYS A 69 3.44 -7.19 9.76
N MET A 70 3.43 -7.24 8.43
CA MET A 70 2.84 -8.30 7.62
C MET A 70 3.74 -8.61 6.42
N GLN A 71 5.00 -8.96 6.70
CA GLN A 71 6.07 -9.06 5.69
C GLN A 71 6.37 -10.49 5.22
N ALA A 72 5.59 -11.47 5.67
CA ALA A 72 5.87 -12.88 5.40
C ALA A 72 4.60 -13.66 5.05
N ALA A 73 4.81 -14.79 4.37
CA ALA A 73 3.75 -15.75 4.11
C ALA A 73 3.03 -16.14 5.42
N PRO A 74 1.70 -16.31 5.41
CA PRO A 74 0.81 -16.29 4.24
C PRO A 74 0.27 -14.89 3.86
N ARG A 75 0.85 -13.77 4.34
CA ARG A 75 0.37 -12.39 4.07
C ARG A 75 0.81 -11.84 2.71
N TYR A 76 0.58 -12.62 1.66
CA TYR A 76 0.99 -12.25 0.30
C TYR A 76 0.37 -10.95 -0.20
N GLU A 77 -0.85 -10.62 0.26
CA GLU A 77 -1.51 -9.35 -0.06
C GLU A 77 -0.77 -8.15 0.54
N ALA A 78 -0.26 -8.28 1.76
CA ALA A 78 0.49 -7.21 2.41
C ALA A 78 1.90 -7.10 1.81
N MET A 79 2.54 -8.22 1.47
CA MET A 79 3.79 -8.25 0.72
C MET A 79 3.64 -7.59 -0.67
N MET A 80 2.53 -7.82 -1.37
CA MET A 80 2.22 -7.17 -2.64
C MET A 80 2.06 -5.65 -2.47
N LEU A 81 1.32 -5.22 -1.44
CA LEU A 81 1.18 -3.79 -1.10
C LEU A 81 2.51 -3.15 -0.71
N HIS A 82 3.42 -3.90 -0.08
CA HIS A 82 4.76 -3.43 0.24
C HIS A 82 5.60 -3.17 -1.02
N GLY A 83 5.52 -4.07 -2.01
CA GLY A 83 6.12 -3.86 -3.33
C GLY A 83 5.56 -2.61 -4.03
N ILE A 84 4.23 -2.44 -4.04
CA ILE A 84 3.57 -1.25 -4.60
C ILE A 84 4.05 0.04 -3.91
N LEU A 85 4.12 0.02 -2.59
CA LEU A 85 4.56 1.14 -1.77
C LEU A 85 5.99 1.56 -2.13
N HIS A 86 6.94 0.62 -2.14
CA HIS A 86 8.33 0.91 -2.51
C HIS A 86 8.45 1.42 -3.95
N ARG A 87 7.61 0.95 -4.89
CA ARG A 87 7.59 1.47 -6.25
C ARG A 87 7.26 2.96 -6.27
N ILE A 88 6.25 3.36 -5.48
CA ILE A 88 5.81 4.75 -5.38
C ILE A 88 6.91 5.58 -4.71
N GLU A 89 7.60 5.07 -3.69
CA GLU A 89 8.73 5.74 -3.02
C GLU A 89 9.96 5.88 -3.93
N GLY A 90 10.03 5.08 -5.00
CA GLY A 90 11.13 5.03 -5.95
C GLY A 90 12.24 4.05 -5.57
N ASP A 91 11.95 3.10 -4.68
CA ASP A 91 12.79 1.95 -4.37
C ASP A 91 12.41 0.75 -5.26
N TYR A 92 12.94 0.83 -6.48
CA TYR A 92 12.63 -0.06 -7.57
C TYR A 92 13.23 -1.46 -7.38
N GLU A 93 14.39 -1.58 -6.74
CA GLU A 93 15.00 -2.90 -6.50
C GLU A 93 14.22 -3.69 -5.45
N ASN A 94 13.80 -3.05 -4.35
CA ASN A 94 12.93 -3.71 -3.37
C ASN A 94 11.55 -4.05 -3.97
N THR A 95 10.99 -3.19 -4.82
CA THR A 95 9.76 -3.53 -5.56
C THR A 95 9.90 -4.85 -6.32
N ARG A 96 11.01 -5.04 -7.06
CA ARG A 96 11.25 -6.25 -7.84
C ARG A 96 11.44 -7.47 -6.94
N ALA A 97 12.11 -7.31 -5.79
CA ALA A 97 12.25 -8.39 -4.83
C ALA A 97 10.88 -8.86 -4.34
N TRP A 98 10.05 -7.94 -3.84
CA TRP A 98 8.70 -8.26 -3.38
C TRP A 98 7.85 -8.93 -4.46
N TYR A 99 7.88 -8.44 -5.70
CA TYR A 99 7.11 -9.05 -6.79
C TYR A 99 7.58 -10.47 -7.12
N ARG A 100 8.88 -10.76 -7.00
CA ARG A 100 9.38 -12.14 -7.16
C ARG A 100 8.89 -13.05 -6.05
N ASP A 101 8.82 -12.54 -4.81
CA ASP A 101 8.39 -13.31 -3.64
C ASP A 101 6.89 -13.64 -3.68
N VAL A 102 6.07 -12.75 -4.25
CA VAL A 102 4.61 -12.95 -4.34
C VAL A 102 4.12 -13.49 -5.68
N LYS A 103 4.98 -13.69 -6.68
CA LYS A 103 4.58 -13.98 -8.07
C LYS A 103 3.64 -15.20 -8.23
N ASP A 104 3.77 -16.18 -7.35
CA ASP A 104 3.00 -17.43 -7.40
C ASP A 104 1.69 -17.35 -6.57
N SER A 105 1.43 -16.22 -5.91
CA SER A 105 0.23 -16.00 -5.09
C SER A 105 -1.00 -15.63 -5.91
N GLU A 106 -2.19 -15.91 -5.39
CA GLU A 106 -3.46 -15.55 -6.03
C GLU A 106 -3.58 -14.03 -6.24
N VAL A 107 -3.23 -13.22 -5.24
CA VAL A 107 -3.32 -11.75 -5.30
C VAL A 107 -2.42 -11.17 -6.40
N PHE A 108 -1.24 -11.74 -6.62
CA PHE A 108 -0.37 -11.30 -7.72
C PHE A 108 -0.99 -11.65 -9.07
N ASN A 109 -1.47 -12.88 -9.24
CA ASN A 109 -2.07 -13.35 -10.49
C ASN A 109 -3.38 -12.62 -10.87
N LEU A 110 -4.08 -12.04 -9.89
CA LEU A 110 -5.22 -11.15 -10.14
C LEU A 110 -4.79 -9.77 -10.65
N ALA A 111 -3.63 -9.27 -10.23
CA ALA A 111 -3.12 -7.96 -10.60
C ALA A 111 -2.30 -7.96 -11.90
N TRP A 112 -1.57 -9.05 -12.15
CA TRP A 112 -0.62 -9.18 -13.24
C TRP A 112 -0.75 -10.54 -13.94
N PRO A 113 -0.80 -10.58 -15.29
CA PRO A 113 -0.82 -11.84 -16.02
C PRO A 113 0.49 -12.61 -15.89
N THR A 114 1.62 -11.91 -15.83
CA THR A 114 2.96 -12.49 -15.72
C THR A 114 3.87 -11.60 -14.89
N LEU A 115 4.94 -12.21 -14.35
CA LEU A 115 6.01 -11.47 -13.68
C LEU A 115 6.69 -10.48 -14.63
N ASP A 116 6.89 -10.85 -15.89
CA ASP A 116 7.57 -10.01 -16.88
C ASP A 116 6.80 -8.71 -17.17
N GLU A 117 5.47 -8.78 -17.25
CA GLU A 117 4.62 -7.59 -17.40
C GLU A 117 4.67 -6.67 -16.18
N ALA A 118 4.68 -7.24 -14.98
CA ALA A 118 4.85 -6.47 -13.75
C ALA A 118 6.21 -5.77 -13.73
N MET A 119 7.27 -6.47 -14.12
CA MET A 119 8.65 -5.94 -14.17
C MET A 119 8.79 -4.83 -15.23
N ASP A 120 8.16 -4.99 -16.40
CA ASP A 120 8.12 -3.96 -17.43
C ASP A 120 7.40 -2.70 -16.95
N PHE A 121 6.30 -2.86 -16.20
CA PHE A 121 5.64 -1.72 -15.58
C PHE A 121 6.55 -0.98 -14.59
N VAL A 122 7.23 -1.70 -13.68
CA VAL A 122 8.16 -1.07 -12.74
C VAL A 122 9.28 -0.34 -13.47
N ARG A 123 9.81 -0.93 -14.55
CA ARG A 123 10.81 -0.28 -15.42
C ARG A 123 10.30 1.02 -16.02
N LYS A 124 9.06 1.03 -16.54
CA LYS A 124 8.45 2.25 -17.12
C LYS A 124 8.26 3.34 -16.08
N VAL A 125 7.85 2.99 -14.86
CA VAL A 125 7.74 3.95 -13.74
C VAL A 125 9.11 4.51 -13.36
N GLU A 126 10.14 3.68 -13.34
CA GLU A 126 11.52 4.09 -13.07
C GLU A 126 12.06 5.05 -14.12
N ILE A 127 11.84 4.77 -15.41
CA ILE A 127 12.20 5.66 -16.53
C ILE A 127 11.46 7.00 -16.38
N LEU A 128 10.15 6.97 -16.10
CA LEU A 128 9.39 8.19 -15.85
C LEU A 128 9.99 9.02 -14.72
N ARG A 129 10.38 8.39 -13.60
CA ARG A 129 10.94 9.13 -12.45
C ARG A 129 12.32 9.71 -12.77
N LYS A 130 13.22 8.90 -13.32
CA LYS A 130 14.65 9.24 -13.51
C LYS A 130 14.87 10.12 -14.74
N GLU A 131 14.20 9.80 -15.84
CA GLU A 131 14.44 10.42 -17.15
C GLU A 131 13.33 11.39 -17.56
N LYS A 132 12.22 11.44 -16.81
CA LYS A 132 11.02 12.26 -17.13
C LYS A 132 10.40 11.91 -18.48
N GLN A 133 10.58 10.66 -18.92
CA GLN A 133 10.03 10.12 -20.16
C GLN A 133 8.94 9.09 -19.88
N GLY A 134 7.86 9.15 -20.66
CA GLY A 134 6.76 8.21 -20.57
C GLY A 134 5.40 8.89 -20.38
N ASP A 135 4.36 8.07 -20.41
CA ASP A 135 2.98 8.51 -20.26
C ASP A 135 2.53 8.32 -18.81
N LEU A 136 2.52 9.41 -18.04
CA LEU A 136 2.09 9.38 -16.64
C LEU A 136 0.63 8.92 -16.51
N GLU A 137 -0.26 9.33 -17.40
CA GLU A 137 -1.68 8.99 -17.31
C GLU A 137 -1.89 7.48 -17.53
N GLN A 138 -1.21 6.90 -18.52
CA GLN A 138 -1.22 5.45 -18.75
C GLN A 138 -0.64 4.68 -17.55
N LEU A 139 0.43 5.17 -16.94
CA LEU A 139 1.03 4.55 -15.76
C LEU A 139 0.13 4.67 -14.53
N GLN A 140 -0.59 5.79 -14.38
CA GLN A 140 -1.59 5.96 -13.33
C GLN A 140 -2.77 5.01 -13.52
N HIS A 141 -3.25 4.82 -14.76
CA HIS A 141 -4.29 3.83 -15.06
C HIS A 141 -3.84 2.41 -14.68
N THR A 142 -2.60 2.05 -15.03
CA THR A 142 -2.03 0.73 -14.72
C THR A 142 -1.85 0.54 -13.21
N SER A 143 -1.34 1.54 -12.50
CA SER A 143 -1.21 1.53 -11.03
C SER A 143 -2.57 1.39 -10.36
N LYS A 144 -3.60 2.10 -10.86
CA LYS A 144 -4.97 2.01 -10.35
C LYS A 144 -5.54 0.60 -10.48
N ARG A 145 -5.37 -0.04 -11.65
CA ARG A 145 -5.82 -1.42 -11.89
C ARG A 145 -5.18 -2.38 -10.90
N GLU A 146 -3.87 -2.27 -10.68
CA GLU A 146 -3.14 -3.13 -9.75
C GLU A 146 -3.61 -2.94 -8.31
N ILE A 147 -3.67 -1.70 -7.81
CA ILE A 147 -4.15 -1.42 -6.45
C ILE A 147 -5.60 -1.89 -6.26
N ALA A 148 -6.46 -1.68 -7.26
CA ALA A 148 -7.84 -2.14 -7.24
C ALA A 148 -7.94 -3.67 -7.17
N ALA A 149 -7.11 -4.41 -7.92
CA ALA A 149 -7.08 -5.87 -7.86
C ALA A 149 -6.73 -6.38 -6.45
N VAL A 150 -5.76 -5.73 -5.78
CA VAL A 150 -5.38 -6.07 -4.40
C VAL A 150 -6.50 -5.75 -3.41
N ILE A 151 -7.17 -4.59 -3.57
CA ILE A 151 -8.32 -4.23 -2.74
C ILE A 151 -9.45 -5.24 -2.92
N ASP A 152 -9.82 -5.56 -4.16
CA ASP A 152 -10.92 -6.48 -4.47
C ASP A 152 -10.61 -7.91 -3.96
N PHE A 153 -9.35 -8.33 -4.00
CA PHE A 153 -8.91 -9.57 -3.34
C PHE A 153 -9.13 -9.50 -1.83
N CYS A 154 -8.65 -8.45 -1.17
CA CYS A 154 -8.78 -8.28 0.28
C CYS A 154 -10.25 -8.18 0.73
N GLU A 155 -11.09 -7.48 -0.03
CA GLU A 155 -12.54 -7.39 0.25
C GLU A 155 -13.21 -8.76 0.20
N LYS A 156 -12.85 -9.61 -0.77
CA LYS A 156 -13.39 -10.97 -0.89
C LYS A 156 -12.89 -11.90 0.21
N GLN A 157 -11.61 -11.80 0.58
CA GLN A 157 -11.00 -12.70 1.54
C GLN A 157 -11.33 -12.35 2.99
N PHE A 158 -11.39 -11.06 3.32
CA PHE A 158 -11.46 -10.59 4.71
C PHE A 158 -12.75 -9.82 5.04
N GLY A 159 -13.50 -9.38 4.02
CA GLY A 159 -14.63 -8.47 4.19
C GLY A 159 -14.20 -7.05 4.54
N THR A 160 -15.18 -6.18 4.81
CA THR A 160 -14.99 -4.74 5.04
C THR A 160 -15.47 -4.28 6.41
N GLN A 161 -15.82 -5.22 7.29
CA GLN A 161 -16.28 -4.94 8.64
C GLN A 161 -15.11 -4.57 9.55
N ALA A 162 -15.40 -3.84 10.63
CA ALA A 162 -14.41 -3.57 11.66
C ALA A 162 -13.92 -4.88 12.30
N VAL A 163 -12.62 -4.96 12.56
CA VAL A 163 -11.90 -6.04 13.19
C VAL A 163 -11.55 -5.60 14.61
N GLU A 164 -12.12 -6.27 15.61
CA GLU A 164 -11.89 -5.94 17.03
C GLU A 164 -10.53 -6.44 17.55
N ASP A 165 -9.99 -7.52 16.97
CA ASP A 165 -8.67 -8.07 17.29
C ASP A 165 -7.89 -8.42 16.02
N ALA A 166 -6.85 -7.62 15.74
CA ALA A 166 -5.95 -7.81 14.62
C ALA A 166 -4.64 -8.55 15.01
N SER A 167 -4.50 -9.03 16.25
CA SER A 167 -3.24 -9.58 16.76
C SER A 167 -2.74 -10.78 15.95
N GLY A 168 -3.63 -11.66 15.50
CA GLY A 168 -3.31 -12.79 14.62
C GLY A 168 -3.04 -12.42 13.15
N ILE A 169 -3.17 -11.14 12.79
CA ILE A 169 -2.86 -10.65 11.44
C ILE A 169 -1.38 -10.32 11.29
N TRP A 170 -0.73 -9.92 12.38
CA TRP A 170 0.68 -9.54 12.38
C TRP A 170 1.58 -10.77 12.21
N ILE A 171 2.26 -10.85 11.07
CA ILE A 171 3.17 -11.94 10.72
C ILE A 171 4.44 -11.31 10.13
N GLN A 172 5.54 -11.41 10.88
CA GLN A 172 6.88 -11.01 10.44
C GLN A 172 7.76 -12.27 10.43
N ASP A 173 8.67 -12.38 9.47
CA ASP A 173 9.73 -13.38 9.56
C ASP A 173 10.85 -12.91 10.50
N GLU A 174 11.61 -13.85 11.06
CA GLU A 174 12.70 -13.53 12.00
C GLU A 174 13.83 -12.71 11.36
N LYS A 175 13.94 -12.70 10.02
CA LYS A 175 14.96 -11.93 9.30
C LYS A 175 14.60 -10.44 9.16
N SER A 176 13.32 -10.11 9.05
CA SER A 176 12.85 -8.72 8.90
C SER A 176 12.75 -7.98 10.24
N SER A 177 12.70 -8.66 11.38
CA SER A 177 12.67 -8.02 12.69
C SER A 177 13.96 -7.24 12.99
N ASP A 178 15.11 -7.75 12.52
CA ASP A 178 16.42 -7.16 12.79
C ASP A 178 16.72 -5.95 11.88
N GLN A 179 16.31 -6.00 10.61
CA GLN A 179 16.50 -4.87 9.67
C GLN A 179 15.49 -3.74 9.89
N GLY A 180 14.26 -4.06 10.31
CA GLY A 180 13.22 -3.05 10.57
C GLY A 180 13.54 -2.11 11.74
N ASN A 181 14.47 -2.49 12.62
CA ASN A 181 14.90 -1.68 13.76
C ASN A 181 16.07 -0.74 13.41
N GLN A 182 16.82 -1.05 12.35
CA GLN A 182 18.03 -0.30 11.99
C GLN A 182 17.72 0.94 11.14
N MET A 183 16.64 0.92 10.34
CA MET A 183 16.23 2.08 9.53
C MET A 183 15.38 3.12 10.28
N THR A 184 14.94 2.84 11.51
CA THR A 184 14.38 3.87 12.43
C THR A 184 15.45 4.65 13.18
N LEU A 185 16.73 4.28 13.04
CA LEU A 185 17.86 4.95 13.69
C LEU A 185 18.66 5.80 12.70
N GLY A 186 17.96 6.52 11.82
CA GLY A 186 18.51 7.73 11.21
C GLY A 186 18.67 8.79 12.30
N GLU A 187 19.92 8.97 12.74
CA GLU A 187 20.46 10.04 13.60
C GLU A 187 19.44 10.98 14.28
N GLY A 188 19.14 10.72 15.57
CA GLY A 188 18.38 11.68 16.37
C GLY A 188 17.86 11.11 17.68
N TRP A 189 18.66 11.20 18.73
CA TRP A 189 18.26 10.94 20.11
C TRP A 189 16.92 11.59 20.49
N ARG A 190 15.93 10.79 20.92
CA ARG A 190 14.95 11.16 21.95
C ARG A 190 14.58 9.93 22.78
N GLN A 191 15.01 9.95 24.04
CA GLN A 191 14.47 9.08 25.08
C GLN A 191 13.11 9.65 25.54
N PHE A 192 12.13 8.77 25.75
CA PHE A 192 11.04 9.00 26.69
C PHE A 192 11.38 8.24 27.98
#